data_AF-A0A8B9ANZ3-F1
#
_entry.id   AF-A0A8B9ANZ3-F1
#
_cell.length_a   1.000
_cell.length_b   1.000
_cell.length_c   1.000
_cell.angle_alpha   90.00
_cell.angle_beta   90.00
_cell.angle_gamma   90.00
#
_symmetry.space_group_name_H-M   'P 1'
#
loop_
_entity.id
_entity.type
_entity.pdbx_description
1 polymer ?
#
loop_
_entity_poly.entity_id
_entity_poly.type
_entity_poly.pdbx_seq_one_letter_code
_entity_poly.pdbx_strand_id
1 'polypeptide(L)'
;MLHRLNVLPGSDLAKEVKKKLSDCEAAASEGEHKFCATSLESMVDFAVSKLETHDLQVSATAVRGKKETAPKQRYTVAPSGMQKATGFELIRCPREAFPYAVYYCDLTRATKAFVVTLVGEDGTTAEAVAACHCRTFGWRSVFFKVLGVKPGTPICHFHKTTSSGDRFTTLRCTTS
;
A
#
# COMPACT_ATOMS: atom_id res chain seq x y z
N MET A 1 -3.17 24.15 13.36
CA MET A 1 -3.14 22.69 13.25
C MET A 1 -1.80 22.08 13.65
N LEU A 2 -0.67 22.43 13.03
CA LEU A 2 0.65 21.88 13.40
C LEU A 2 1.06 22.10 14.87
N HIS A 3 0.72 23.25 15.46
CA HIS A 3 0.95 23.54 16.88
C HIS A 3 0.18 22.62 17.83
N ARG A 4 -0.95 22.04 17.40
CA ARG A 4 -1.69 21.02 18.19
C ARG A 4 -1.06 19.64 18.11
N LEU A 5 -0.19 19.42 17.11
CA LEU A 5 0.47 18.14 16.88
C LEU A 5 1.87 18.09 17.51
N ASN A 6 2.26 19.11 18.29
CA ASN A 6 3.61 19.27 18.85
C ASN A 6 4.72 19.19 17.79
N VAL A 7 4.42 19.60 16.54
CA VAL A 7 5.39 19.61 15.44
C VAL A 7 5.99 21.02 15.31
N LEU A 8 7.32 21.09 15.32
CA LEU A 8 8.05 22.35 15.24
C LEU A 8 7.77 23.05 13.88
N PRO A 9 7.28 24.29 13.85
CA PRO A 9 6.99 25.00 12.61
C PRO A 9 8.23 25.11 11.72
N GLY A 10 8.06 24.89 10.41
CA GLY A 10 9.16 24.99 9.43
C GLY A 10 10.09 23.76 9.34
N SER A 11 9.99 22.80 10.27
CA SER A 11 10.71 21.53 10.21
C SER A 11 10.32 20.69 9.00
N ASP A 12 11.17 19.73 8.62
CA ASP A 12 10.85 18.80 7.53
C ASP A 12 9.65 17.90 7.90
N LEU A 13 9.52 17.52 9.18
CA LEU A 13 8.34 16.84 9.70
C LEU A 13 7.07 17.69 9.51
N ALA A 14 7.13 19.01 9.75
CA ALA A 14 5.99 19.90 9.53
C ALA A 14 5.56 19.95 8.05
N LYS A 15 6.54 19.96 7.12
CA LYS A 15 6.26 19.93 5.68
C LYS A 15 5.63 18.60 5.27
N GLU A 16 6.15 17.49 5.78
CA GLU A 16 5.62 16.15 5.50
C GLU A 16 4.19 16.00 6.04
N VAL A 17 3.95 16.36 7.30
CA VAL A 17 2.62 16.36 7.93
C VAL A 17 1.63 17.21 7.13
N LYS A 18 2.04 18.42 6.71
CA LYS A 18 1.18 19.30 5.90
C LYS A 18 0.85 18.68 4.54
N LYS A 19 1.82 18.03 3.91
CA LYS A 19 1.60 17.32 2.63
C LYS A 19 0.62 16.17 2.81
N LYS A 20 0.82 15.31 3.82
CA LYS A 20 -0.05 14.16 4.09
C LYS A 20 -1.48 14.57 4.39
N LEU A 21 -1.66 15.65 5.15
CA LEU A 21 -2.98 16.21 5.37
C LEU A 21 -3.63 16.68 4.06
N SER A 22 -2.87 17.40 3.22
CA SER A 22 -3.37 17.82 1.90
C SER A 22 -3.76 16.64 1.01
N ASP A 23 -3.00 15.54 1.05
CA ASP A 23 -3.30 14.32 0.30
C ASP A 23 -4.60 13.66 0.80
N CYS A 24 -4.81 13.63 2.12
CA CYS A 24 -6.04 13.16 2.76
C CYS A 24 -7.27 14.00 2.39
N GLU A 25 -7.13 15.33 2.40
CA GLU A 25 -8.24 16.28 2.17
C GLU A 25 -8.56 16.50 0.69
N ALA A 26 -7.64 16.18 -0.22
CA ALA A 26 -7.88 16.34 -1.66
C ALA A 26 -9.10 15.52 -2.12
N ALA A 27 -9.69 15.85 -3.27
CA ALA A 27 -10.70 14.98 -3.87
C ALA A 27 -10.09 13.63 -4.32
N ALA A 28 -10.90 12.58 -4.35
CA ALA A 28 -10.49 11.30 -4.94
C ALA A 28 -10.38 11.45 -6.47
N SER A 29 -9.46 10.71 -7.09
CA SER A 29 -9.38 10.65 -8.55
C SER A 29 -10.60 9.91 -9.13
N GLU A 30 -10.88 10.10 -10.42
CA GLU A 30 -11.96 9.36 -11.08
C GLU A 30 -11.75 7.85 -10.96
N GLY A 31 -12.72 7.15 -10.36
CA GLY A 31 -12.66 5.70 -10.13
C GLY A 31 -11.78 5.27 -8.95
N GLU A 32 -11.25 6.20 -8.16
CA GLU A 32 -10.57 5.96 -6.89
C GLU A 32 -11.57 6.18 -5.74
N HIS A 33 -11.56 5.29 -4.74
CA HIS A 33 -12.12 5.63 -3.43
C HIS A 33 -10.96 5.82 -2.47
N LYS A 34 -10.96 6.91 -1.71
CA LYS A 34 -9.94 7.15 -0.69
C LYS A 34 -10.53 7.59 0.64
N PHE A 35 -9.81 7.29 1.72
CA PHE A 35 -10.19 7.65 3.08
C PHE A 35 -8.96 7.66 3.98
N CYS A 36 -8.82 8.67 4.84
CA CYS A 36 -7.79 8.67 5.87
C CYS A 36 -8.36 8.20 7.19
N ALA A 37 -8.12 6.93 7.51
CA ALA A 37 -8.52 6.31 8.76
C ALA A 37 -7.58 6.72 9.90
N THR A 38 -8.11 7.13 11.03
CA THR A 38 -7.34 7.52 12.23
C THR A 38 -7.24 6.40 13.26
N SER A 39 -7.84 5.25 12.98
CA SER A 39 -7.81 4.05 13.80
C SER A 39 -7.87 2.79 12.92
N LEU A 40 -7.48 1.64 13.48
CA LEU A 40 -7.65 0.36 12.78
C LEU A 40 -9.14 0.03 12.56
N GLU A 41 -10.01 0.41 13.48
CA GLU A 41 -11.47 0.22 13.36
C GLU A 41 -12.03 0.98 12.16
N SER A 42 -11.74 2.29 12.07
CA SER A 42 -12.20 3.11 10.93
C SER A 42 -11.62 2.66 9.58
N MET A 43 -10.44 2.05 9.59
CA MET A 43 -9.86 1.40 8.40
C MET A 43 -10.68 0.17 7.99
N VAL A 44 -11.08 -0.67 8.94
CA VAL A 44 -11.92 -1.85 8.69
C VAL A 44 -13.30 -1.42 8.24
N ASP A 45 -13.93 -0.43 8.88
CA ASP A 45 -15.24 0.10 8.50
C ASP A 45 -15.24 0.62 7.05
N PHE A 46 -14.20 1.36 6.67
CA PHE A 46 -14.02 1.80 5.29
C PHE A 46 -13.90 0.60 4.34
N ALA A 47 -13.13 -0.41 4.72
CA ALA A 47 -12.95 -1.59 3.87
C ALA A 47 -14.23 -2.39 3.67
N VAL A 48 -14.98 -2.65 4.75
CA VAL A 48 -16.29 -3.30 4.71
C VAL A 48 -17.27 -2.49 3.86
N SER A 49 -17.30 -1.16 4.04
CA SER A 49 -18.18 -0.28 3.26
C SER A 49 -17.88 -0.28 1.76
N LYS A 50 -16.62 -0.39 1.35
CA LYS A 50 -16.22 -0.32 -0.06
C LYS A 50 -16.17 -1.66 -0.77
N LEU A 51 -15.90 -2.73 -0.04
CA LEU A 51 -15.87 -4.10 -0.57
C LEU A 51 -17.22 -4.82 -0.39
N GLU A 52 -18.16 -4.21 0.33
CA GLU A 52 -19.50 -4.74 0.61
C GLU A 52 -19.46 -6.15 1.23
N THR A 53 -18.42 -6.45 2.03
CA THR A 53 -18.24 -7.75 2.68
C THR A 53 -17.51 -7.63 4.01
N HIS A 54 -17.77 -8.60 4.89
CA HIS A 54 -17.08 -8.76 6.17
C HIS A 54 -15.96 -9.81 6.12
N ASP A 55 -15.86 -10.59 5.04
CA ASP A 55 -14.81 -11.60 4.87
C ASP A 55 -13.51 -10.95 4.35
N LEU A 56 -12.75 -10.38 5.27
CA LEU A 56 -11.51 -9.64 4.99
C LEU A 56 -10.28 -10.47 5.39
N GLN A 57 -9.45 -10.79 4.41
CA GLN A 57 -8.08 -11.26 4.54
C GLN A 57 -7.09 -10.10 4.54
N VAL A 58 -6.25 -10.04 5.56
CA VAL A 58 -5.17 -9.05 5.68
C VAL A 58 -3.86 -9.63 5.17
N SER A 59 -3.11 -8.88 4.38
CA SER A 59 -1.77 -9.23 3.90
C SER A 59 -0.80 -8.08 4.10
N ALA A 60 0.41 -8.37 4.52
CA ALA A 60 1.47 -7.41 4.74
C ALA A 60 2.78 -7.90 4.17
N THR A 61 3.65 -6.98 3.74
CA THR A 61 5.03 -7.35 3.43
C THR A 61 5.76 -7.59 4.75
N ALA A 62 6.35 -8.78 4.91
CA ALA A 62 7.00 -9.22 6.12
C ALA A 62 8.28 -10.01 5.82
N VAL A 63 9.29 -9.84 6.66
CA VAL A 63 10.52 -10.66 6.61
C VAL A 63 10.30 -11.89 7.45
N ARG A 64 10.65 -13.07 6.92
CA ARG A 64 10.59 -14.33 7.65
C ARG A 64 11.94 -14.60 8.33
N GLY A 65 11.89 -15.08 9.57
CA GLY A 65 13.06 -15.44 10.36
C GLY A 65 13.38 -14.43 11.48
N LYS A 66 14.61 -14.50 12.01
CA LYS A 66 15.05 -13.69 13.18
C LYS A 66 15.39 -12.23 12.85
N LYS A 67 15.40 -11.84 11.58
CA LYS A 67 15.73 -10.47 11.16
C LYS A 67 14.45 -9.63 11.15
N GLU A 68 14.46 -8.50 11.84
CA GLU A 68 13.35 -7.53 11.86
C GLU A 68 13.21 -6.77 10.52
N THR A 69 14.29 -6.67 9.75
CA THR A 69 14.32 -5.93 8.48
C THR A 69 15.05 -6.70 7.38
N ALA A 70 14.55 -6.57 6.16
CA ALA A 70 15.17 -7.16 4.98
C ALA A 70 16.36 -6.27 4.60
N PRO A 71 17.60 -6.79 4.55
CA PRO A 71 18.72 -6.00 4.11
C PRO A 71 18.55 -5.57 2.64
N LYS A 72 19.16 -4.44 2.29
CA LYS A 72 19.19 -3.96 0.90
C LYS A 72 20.14 -4.85 0.09
N GLN A 73 19.56 -5.78 -0.65
CA GLN A 73 20.26 -6.75 -1.48
C GLN A 73 19.42 -7.11 -2.71
N ARG A 74 19.95 -7.97 -3.58
CA ARG A 74 19.12 -8.59 -4.62
C ARG A 74 18.25 -9.66 -4.00
N TYR A 75 17.01 -9.70 -4.45
CA TYR A 75 16.06 -10.76 -4.15
C TYR A 75 15.59 -11.39 -5.44
N THR A 76 15.39 -12.70 -5.41
CA THR A 76 14.74 -13.46 -6.48
C THR A 76 13.39 -13.98 -5.99
N VAL A 77 12.48 -14.23 -6.93
CA VAL A 77 11.20 -14.87 -6.60
C VAL A 77 11.46 -16.36 -6.37
N ALA A 78 11.01 -16.89 -5.24
CA ALA A 78 11.13 -18.33 -4.96
C ALA A 78 10.38 -19.15 -6.04
N PRO A 79 10.83 -20.38 -6.37
CA PRO A 79 10.06 -21.28 -7.22
C PRO A 79 8.64 -21.44 -6.69
N SER A 80 7.63 -21.23 -7.55
CA SER A 80 6.20 -21.23 -7.16
C SER A 80 5.85 -20.24 -6.03
N GLY A 81 6.70 -19.26 -5.76
CA GLY A 81 6.56 -18.29 -4.67
C GLY A 81 5.56 -17.17 -4.97
N MET A 82 4.88 -17.18 -6.11
CA MET A 82 3.88 -16.18 -6.47
C MET A 82 2.48 -16.75 -6.33
N GLN A 83 1.70 -16.18 -5.42
CA GLN A 83 0.30 -16.53 -5.24
C GLN A 83 -0.57 -15.33 -5.56
N LYS A 84 -1.48 -15.52 -6.53
CA LYS A 84 -2.45 -14.49 -6.87
C LYS A 84 -3.41 -14.31 -5.71
N ALA A 85 -3.76 -13.05 -5.49
CA ALA A 85 -4.91 -12.75 -4.69
C ALA A 85 -6.25 -13.19 -5.32
N THR A 86 -6.98 -14.13 -4.70
CA THR A 86 -8.45 -14.31 -4.78
C THR A 86 -9.16 -12.98 -4.48
N GLY A 87 -10.25 -12.71 -5.19
CA GLY A 87 -10.92 -11.41 -5.21
C GLY A 87 -10.47 -10.51 -6.36
N PHE A 88 -11.35 -9.56 -6.71
CA PHE A 88 -11.14 -8.60 -7.81
C PHE A 88 -10.85 -7.18 -7.32
N GLU A 89 -11.02 -6.94 -6.02
CA GLU A 89 -10.90 -5.62 -5.40
C GLU A 89 -9.97 -5.67 -4.20
N LEU A 90 -9.24 -4.57 -4.01
CA LEU A 90 -8.13 -4.47 -3.06
C LEU A 90 -8.11 -3.09 -2.45
N ILE A 91 -8.12 -3.03 -1.13
CA ILE A 91 -7.93 -1.79 -0.40
C ILE A 91 -6.54 -1.79 0.21
N ARG A 92 -5.80 -0.74 -0.10
CA ARG A 92 -4.45 -0.54 0.35
C ARG A 92 -4.46 0.60 1.36
N CYS A 93 -4.04 0.32 2.60
CA CYS A 93 -4.08 1.26 3.71
C CYS A 93 -2.69 1.44 4.35
N PRO A 94 -1.71 2.04 3.64
CA PRO A 94 -0.43 2.39 4.23
C PRO A 94 -0.61 3.30 5.45
N ARG A 95 0.16 2.99 6.50
CA ARG A 95 0.36 3.94 7.59
C ARG A 95 1.16 5.12 7.06
N GLU A 96 0.66 6.32 7.34
CA GLU A 96 1.32 7.56 6.99
C GLU A 96 2.40 7.93 8.00
N ALA A 97 3.45 8.59 7.53
CA ALA A 97 4.49 9.18 8.37
C ALA A 97 3.93 10.44 9.06
N PHE A 98 3.02 10.22 10.00
CA PHE A 98 2.28 11.24 10.74
C PHE A 98 2.51 11.03 12.25
N PRO A 99 2.54 12.09 13.08
CA PRO A 99 2.77 11.98 14.53
C PRO A 99 1.76 11.08 15.28
N TYR A 100 0.62 10.80 14.66
CA TYR A 100 -0.44 9.95 15.17
C TYR A 100 -0.78 8.89 14.12
N ALA A 101 -1.48 7.83 14.54
CA ALA A 101 -1.93 6.79 13.61
C ALA A 101 -2.88 7.39 12.56
N VAL A 102 -2.41 7.42 11.32
CA VAL A 102 -3.21 7.75 10.14
C VAL A 102 -2.90 6.71 9.09
N TYR A 103 -3.94 6.09 8.53
CA TYR A 103 -3.84 5.12 7.45
C TYR A 103 -4.52 5.74 6.23
N TYR A 104 -3.74 6.00 5.18
CA TYR A 104 -4.28 6.45 3.91
C TYR A 104 -4.80 5.23 3.16
N CYS A 105 -6.12 5.04 3.13
CA CYS A 105 -6.76 3.94 2.43
C CYS A 105 -7.15 4.37 1.02
N ASP A 106 -6.74 3.62 0.00
CA ASP A 106 -7.19 3.78 -1.38
C ASP A 106 -7.67 2.45 -1.98
N LEU A 107 -8.71 2.55 -2.80
CA LEU A 107 -9.23 1.50 -3.68
C LEU A 107 -9.06 1.99 -5.11
N THR A 108 -8.16 1.33 -5.85
CA THR A 108 -8.00 1.57 -7.29
C THR A 108 -8.65 0.42 -8.06
N ARG A 109 -9.60 0.75 -8.95
CA ARG A 109 -10.29 -0.25 -9.79
C ARG A 109 -9.31 -1.10 -10.60
N ALA A 110 -9.69 -2.35 -10.86
CA ALA A 110 -8.93 -3.30 -11.69
C ALA A 110 -7.48 -3.53 -11.20
N THR A 111 -7.28 -3.52 -9.88
CA THR A 111 -6.02 -3.87 -9.24
C THR A 111 -6.03 -5.32 -8.80
N LYS A 112 -5.00 -6.07 -9.17
CA LYS A 112 -4.78 -7.44 -8.67
C LYS A 112 -3.62 -7.43 -7.68
N ALA A 113 -3.78 -8.08 -6.53
CA ALA A 113 -2.65 -8.34 -5.64
C ALA A 113 -2.02 -9.69 -5.87
N PHE A 114 -0.77 -9.79 -5.45
CA PHE A 114 -0.01 -11.03 -5.39
C PHE A 114 0.77 -11.03 -4.08
N VAL A 115 0.78 -12.16 -3.40
CA VAL A 115 1.74 -12.44 -2.33
C VAL A 115 2.91 -13.15 -2.98
N VAL A 116 4.10 -12.59 -2.83
CA VAL A 116 5.32 -13.04 -3.50
C VAL A 116 6.36 -13.38 -2.44
N THR A 117 6.80 -14.62 -2.43
CA THR A 117 7.94 -15.08 -1.62
C THR A 117 9.22 -14.71 -2.35
N LEU A 118 10.01 -13.87 -1.69
CA LEU A 118 11.31 -13.38 -2.13
C LEU A 118 12.42 -14.07 -1.33
N VAL A 119 13.51 -14.41 -2.01
CA VAL A 119 14.71 -15.01 -1.41
C VAL A 119 15.91 -14.12 -1.73
N GLY A 120 16.57 -13.63 -0.68
CA GLY A 120 17.78 -12.83 -0.78
C GLY A 120 19.01 -13.68 -1.07
N GLU A 121 20.06 -13.07 -1.61
CA GLU A 121 21.36 -13.72 -1.82
C GLU A 121 21.95 -14.30 -0.52
N ASP A 122 21.64 -13.69 0.63
CA ASP A 122 22.02 -14.16 1.97
C ASP A 122 21.08 -15.23 2.57
N GLY A 123 20.12 -15.74 1.79
CA GLY A 123 19.10 -16.70 2.23
C GLY A 123 17.95 -16.10 3.04
N THR A 124 17.92 -14.79 3.28
CA THR A 124 16.79 -14.11 3.93
C THR A 124 15.54 -14.28 3.08
N THR A 125 14.45 -14.73 3.69
CA THR A 125 13.15 -14.85 3.00
C THR A 125 12.22 -13.73 3.42
N ALA A 126 11.45 -13.22 2.47
CA ALA A 126 10.44 -12.19 2.72
C ALA A 126 9.17 -12.51 1.93
N GLU A 127 8.01 -12.30 2.53
CA GLU A 127 6.75 -12.25 1.81
C GLU A 127 6.47 -10.80 1.47
N ALA A 128 6.34 -10.49 0.19
CA ALA A 128 6.04 -9.16 -0.32
C ALA A 128 4.68 -9.14 -0.98
N VAL A 129 3.93 -8.07 -0.75
CA VAL A 129 2.69 -7.82 -1.47
C VAL A 129 3.02 -6.99 -2.71
N ALA A 130 2.66 -7.50 -3.89
CA ALA A 130 2.70 -6.76 -5.14
C ALA A 130 1.29 -6.39 -5.58
N ALA A 131 1.12 -5.19 -6.13
CA ALA A 131 -0.11 -4.74 -6.75
C ALA A 131 0.13 -4.53 -8.25
N CYS A 132 -0.78 -5.05 -9.07
CA CYS A 132 -0.79 -4.90 -10.52
C CYS A 132 -2.04 -4.15 -10.95
N HIS A 133 -1.87 -2.96 -11.52
CA HIS A 133 -2.92 -2.12 -12.06
C HIS A 133 -3.17 -2.53 -13.51
N CYS A 134 -4.28 -3.23 -13.78
CA CYS A 134 -4.56 -3.78 -15.11
C CYS A 134 -5.24 -2.78 -16.05
N ARG A 135 -5.81 -1.69 -15.53
CA ARG A 135 -6.41 -0.62 -16.34
C ARG A 135 -5.82 0.73 -15.95
N THR A 136 -4.83 1.17 -16.70
CA THR A 136 -4.12 2.44 -16.43
C THR A 136 -4.51 3.56 -17.39
N PHE A 137 -5.42 3.35 -18.36
CA PHE A 137 -5.70 4.32 -19.43
C PHE A 137 -6.06 5.75 -18.94
N GLY A 138 -6.75 5.87 -17.80
CA GLY A 138 -7.11 7.16 -17.18
C GLY A 138 -6.01 7.80 -16.32
N TRP A 139 -4.83 7.19 -16.21
CA TRP A 139 -3.75 7.72 -15.38
C TRP A 139 -3.08 8.94 -16.02
N ARG A 140 -2.52 9.81 -15.17
CA ARG A 140 -1.78 10.99 -15.64
C ARG A 140 -0.61 10.58 -16.54
N SER A 141 -0.44 11.30 -17.65
CA SER A 141 0.57 11.02 -18.68
C SER A 141 2.02 10.95 -18.16
N VAL A 142 2.31 11.59 -17.02
CA VAL A 142 3.62 11.56 -16.38
C VAL A 142 4.08 10.14 -16.00
N PHE A 143 3.16 9.26 -15.56
CA PHE A 143 3.53 7.91 -15.15
C PHE A 143 4.02 7.07 -16.33
N PHE A 144 3.38 7.21 -17.49
CA PHE A 144 3.75 6.52 -18.74
C PHE A 144 5.11 6.99 -19.27
N LYS A 145 5.38 8.29 -19.21
CA LYS A 145 6.66 8.87 -19.64
C LYS A 145 7.83 8.36 -18.80
N VAL A 146 7.67 8.36 -17.47
CA VAL A 146 8.73 7.92 -16.55
C VAL A 146 9.03 6.43 -16.70
N LEU A 147 8.00 5.61 -16.92
CA LEU A 147 8.14 4.17 -17.06
C LEU A 147 8.48 3.71 -18.50
N GLY A 148 8.43 4.61 -19.49
CA GLY A 148 8.69 4.28 -20.89
C GLY A 148 7.63 3.35 -21.51
N VAL A 149 6.40 3.37 -21.02
CA VAL A 149 5.30 2.51 -21.47
C VAL A 149 4.13 3.33 -22.03
N LYS A 150 3.23 2.69 -22.79
CA LYS A 150 2.07 3.36 -23.37
C LYS A 150 0.91 3.45 -22.37
N PRO A 151 0.02 4.46 -22.50
CA PRO A 151 -1.23 4.48 -21.75
C PRO A 151 -2.00 3.17 -21.90
N GLY A 152 -2.51 2.64 -20.78
CA GLY A 152 -3.22 1.36 -20.75
C GLY A 152 -2.32 0.13 -20.55
N THR A 153 -0.99 0.26 -20.59
CA THR A 153 -0.09 -0.84 -20.21
C THR A 153 -0.28 -1.19 -18.72
N PRO A 154 -0.46 -2.48 -18.35
CA PRO A 154 -0.51 -2.88 -16.95
C PRO A 154 0.78 -2.54 -16.21
N ILE A 155 0.66 -1.96 -15.02
CA ILE A 155 1.81 -1.56 -14.19
C ILE A 155 1.75 -2.32 -12.86
N CYS A 156 2.81 -3.05 -12.54
CA CYS A 156 2.96 -3.77 -11.27
C CYS A 156 4.06 -3.14 -10.40
N HIS A 157 3.85 -3.12 -9.09
CA HIS A 157 4.86 -2.69 -8.13
C HIS A 157 4.73 -3.45 -6.80
N PHE A 158 5.84 -3.59 -6.10
CA PHE A 158 5.87 -4.07 -4.73
C PHE A 158 5.49 -2.96 -3.76
N HIS A 159 4.71 -3.31 -2.74
CA HIS A 159 4.47 -2.42 -1.62
C HIS A 159 5.74 -2.26 -0.80
N LYS A 160 6.17 -1.01 -0.61
CA LYS A 160 7.31 -0.71 0.26
C LYS A 160 6.97 -1.05 1.70
N THR A 161 7.94 -1.62 2.40
CA THR A 161 8.02 -1.56 3.86
C THR A 161 8.76 -0.28 4.24
N THR A 162 8.10 0.66 4.91
CA THR A 162 8.85 1.69 5.65
C THR A 162 9.53 1.00 6.83
N SER A 163 10.85 1.11 6.89
CA SER A 163 11.66 0.68 8.02
C SER A 163 11.31 1.50 9.28
N SER A 164 10.30 1.04 10.03
CA SER A 164 10.08 1.32 11.45
C SER A 164 8.84 0.53 11.90
N GLY A 165 9.01 -0.74 12.30
CA GLY A 165 8.05 -1.49 13.13
C GLY A 165 6.62 -1.74 12.64
N ASP A 166 6.14 -1.10 11.58
CA ASP A 166 4.70 -1.06 11.27
C ASP A 166 4.35 -1.90 10.04
N ARG A 167 3.61 -2.96 10.31
CA ARG A 167 3.02 -3.89 9.33
C ARG A 167 2.12 -3.10 8.37
N PHE A 168 2.49 -3.08 7.09
CA PHE A 168 1.67 -2.50 6.02
C PHE A 168 0.48 -3.41 5.74
N THR A 169 -0.74 -2.91 5.90
CA THR A 169 -1.95 -3.72 5.72
C THR A 169 -2.53 -3.51 4.33
N THR A 170 -2.57 -4.58 3.55
CA THR A 170 -3.39 -4.73 2.36
C THR A 170 -4.58 -5.63 2.72
N LEU A 171 -5.80 -5.13 2.61
CA LEU A 171 -7.02 -5.90 2.87
C LEU A 171 -7.53 -6.47 1.55
N ARG A 172 -7.97 -7.72 1.57
CA ARG A 172 -8.40 -8.50 0.41
C ARG A 172 -9.54 -9.43 0.81
N CYS A 173 -10.47 -9.73 -0.09
CA CYS A 173 -11.55 -10.68 0.20
C CYS A 173 -11.19 -12.12 -0.22
N THR A 174 -11.64 -13.12 0.54
CA THR A 174 -11.77 -14.50 0.06
C THR A 174 -13.16 -14.73 -0.54
N THR A 175 -13.26 -15.61 -1.53
CA THR A 175 -14.54 -16.11 -2.06
C THR A 175 -14.67 -17.56 -1.58
N SER A 176 -15.68 -17.85 -0.76
CA SER A 176 -16.17 -19.22 -0.56
C SER A 176 -16.86 -19.74 -1.81
#